data_AF-A0A3A9FK45-F1
#
_entry.id   AF-A0A3A9FK45-F1
#
_cell.length_a   1.000
_cell.length_b   1.000
_cell.length_c   1.000
_cell.angle_alpha   90.00
_cell.angle_beta   90.00
_cell.angle_gamma   90.00
#
_symmetry.space_group_name_H-M   'P 1'
#
loop_
_entity.id
_entity.type
_entity.pdbx_description
1 polymer ?
#
loop_
_entity_poly.entity_id
_entity_poly.type
_entity_poly.pdbx_seq_one_letter_code
_entity_poly.pdbx_strand_id
1 'polypeptide(L)'
;MRYYETLFNTKRERTCGNHSAKVEYCGKEKYCIRFYYFGTCICLVDFYTKTFRLSDGGWNTISTHKAIMNYYRFLRSKGFRLNGLYLSGFYGMPKNFIK
;
A
#
# COMPACT_ATOMS: atom_id res chain seq x y z
N MET A 1 -16.88 5.89 2.56
CA MET A 1 -15.50 6.06 3.06
C MET A 1 -14.62 5.01 2.39
N ARG A 2 -13.50 5.39 1.77
CA ARG A 2 -12.70 4.43 0.97
C ARG A 2 -11.78 3.61 1.88
N TYR A 3 -11.62 2.30 1.61
CA TYR A 3 -10.92 1.38 2.52
C TYR A 3 -9.50 1.85 2.89
N TYR A 4 -8.76 2.41 1.93
CA TYR A 4 -7.39 2.87 2.15
C TYR A 4 -7.29 4.08 3.08
N GLU A 5 -8.29 4.97 3.13
CA GLU A 5 -8.33 6.09 4.08
C GLU A 5 -8.57 5.58 5.49
N THR A 6 -9.56 4.69 5.65
CA THR A 6 -9.89 4.05 6.93
C THR A 6 -8.69 3.29 7.48
N LEU A 7 -8.02 2.52 6.63
CA LEU A 7 -6.86 1.73 7.01
C LEU A 7 -5.63 2.61 7.26
N PHE A 8 -5.40 3.70 6.52
CA PHE A 8 -4.26 4.58 6.75
C PHE A 8 -4.33 5.29 8.11
N ASN A 9 -5.53 5.69 8.52
CA ASN A 9 -5.76 6.40 9.78
C ASN A 9 -5.87 5.48 11.01
N THR A 10 -5.75 4.16 10.83
CA THR A 10 -5.79 3.22 11.96
C THR A 10 -4.60 3.43 12.90
N LYS A 11 -4.84 3.19 14.19
CA LYS A 11 -3.82 3.20 15.27
C LYS A 11 -3.24 1.82 15.59
N ARG A 12 -3.87 0.75 15.11
CA ARG A 12 -3.49 -0.66 15.36
C ARG A 12 -3.87 -1.48 14.14
N GLU A 13 -3.87 -2.80 14.26
CA GLU A 13 -4.39 -3.66 13.22
C GLU A 13 -5.88 -3.39 12.93
N ARG A 14 -6.24 -3.33 11.65
CA ARG A 14 -7.63 -3.17 11.20
C ARG A 14 -7.86 -3.87 9.86
N THR A 15 -9.06 -4.41 9.67
CA THR A 15 -9.51 -5.05 8.43
C THR A 15 -10.71 -4.32 7.85
N CYS A 16 -10.80 -4.27 6.51
CA CYS A 16 -11.89 -3.69 5.74
C CYS A 16 -12.08 -4.53 4.45
N GLY A 17 -13.03 -5.47 4.48
CA GLY A 17 -13.18 -6.47 3.42
C GLY A 17 -11.90 -7.30 3.26
N ASN A 18 -11.42 -7.45 2.02
CA ASN A 18 -10.19 -8.19 1.72
C ASN A 18 -8.90 -7.42 2.02
N HIS A 19 -9.01 -6.21 2.54
CA HIS A 19 -7.86 -5.37 2.90
C HIS A 19 -7.64 -5.36 4.40
N SER A 20 -6.38 -5.34 4.83
CA SER A 20 -6.04 -5.06 6.22
C SER A 20 -4.81 -4.16 6.32
N ALA A 21 -4.59 -3.59 7.49
CA ALA A 21 -3.41 -2.81 7.81
C ALA A 21 -2.85 -3.22 9.16
N LYS A 22 -1.52 -3.27 9.26
CA LYS A 22 -0.76 -3.44 10.50
C LYS A 22 0.13 -2.23 10.70
N VAL A 23 0.04 -1.63 11.88
CA VAL A 23 0.79 -0.42 12.22
C VAL A 23 1.88 -0.77 13.20
N GLU A 24 3.07 -0.24 12.95
CA GLU A 24 4.23 -0.42 13.81
C GLU A 24 4.68 0.94 14.37
N TYR A 25 5.07 0.96 15.64
CA TYR A 25 5.40 2.17 16.40
C TYR A 25 6.85 2.13 16.91
N CYS A 26 7.53 3.27 16.85
CA CYS A 26 8.80 3.50 17.51
C CYS A 26 8.51 4.46 18.67
N GLY A 27 8.42 3.93 19.89
CA GLY A 27 7.88 4.68 21.02
C GLY A 27 6.41 5.08 20.79
N LYS A 28 6.13 6.38 20.79
CA LYS A 28 4.77 6.92 20.55
C LYS A 28 4.50 7.26 19.08
N GLU A 29 5.53 7.24 18.24
CA GLU A 29 5.42 7.66 16.84
C GLU A 29 5.14 6.47 15.93
N LYS A 30 4.17 6.66 15.02
CA LYS A 30 3.87 5.70 13.97
C LYS A 30 5.01 5.74 12.95
N TYR A 31 5.84 4.70 12.93
CA TYR A 31 7.00 4.67 12.02
C TYR A 31 6.67 3.95 10.71
N CYS A 32 5.79 2.95 10.75
CA CYS A 32 5.49 2.09 9.62
C CYS A 32 4.02 1.67 9.58
N ILE A 33 3.48 1.52 8.38
CA ILE A 33 2.21 0.79 8.15
C ILE A 33 2.35 -0.14 6.96
N ARG A 34 1.94 -1.40 7.16
CA ARG A 34 1.84 -2.43 6.13
C ARG A 34 0.38 -2.61 5.76
N PHE A 35 0.08 -2.58 4.47
CA PHE A 35 -1.23 -2.89 3.92
C PHE A 35 -1.21 -4.22 3.22
N TYR A 36 -2.24 -5.01 3.50
CA TYR A 36 -2.43 -6.34 2.95
C TYR A 36 -3.68 -6.41 2.09
N TYR A 37 -3.65 -7.28 1.10
CA TYR A 37 -4.80 -7.67 0.27
C TYR A 37 -4.82 -9.20 0.20
N PHE A 38 -5.91 -9.83 0.65
CA PHE A 38 -6.01 -11.29 0.83
C PHE A 38 -4.79 -11.89 1.57
N GLY A 39 -4.36 -11.23 2.64
CA GLY A 39 -3.21 -11.67 3.46
C GLY A 39 -1.83 -11.43 2.84
N THR A 40 -1.76 -10.96 1.59
CA THR A 40 -0.49 -10.61 0.92
C THR A 40 -0.14 -9.16 1.19
N CYS A 41 1.09 -8.87 1.64
CA CYS A 41 1.55 -7.49 1.84
C CYS A 41 1.78 -6.80 0.50
N ILE A 42 0.92 -5.85 0.14
CA ILE A 42 0.97 -5.17 -1.16
C ILE A 42 1.49 -3.74 -1.10
N CYS A 43 1.55 -3.14 0.10
CA CYS A 43 2.10 -1.81 0.28
C CYS A 43 2.75 -1.66 1.66
N LEU A 44 3.97 -1.14 1.70
CA LEU A 44 4.70 -0.78 2.91
C LEU A 44 4.94 0.72 2.89
N VAL A 45 4.54 1.44 3.93
CA VAL A 45 4.74 2.88 4.05
C VAL A 45 5.63 3.19 5.23
N ASP A 46 6.65 4.00 4.99
CA ASP A 46 7.59 4.53 5.96
C ASP A 46 7.28 6.02 6.18
N PHE A 47 6.90 6.36 7.41
CA PHE A 47 6.54 7.71 7.79
C PHE A 47 7.75 8.63 7.99
N TYR A 48 8.90 8.07 8.36
CA TYR A 48 10.12 8.84 8.60
C TYR A 48 10.68 9.38 7.28
N THR A 49 10.83 8.49 6.29
CA THR A 49 11.36 8.89 4.97
C THR A 49 10.29 9.47 4.04
N LYS A 50 9.00 9.43 4.45
CA LYS A 50 7.85 9.73 3.60
C LYS A 50 7.86 8.93 2.29
N THR A 51 8.26 7.66 2.37
CA THR A 51 8.29 6.77 1.21
C THR A 51 7.37 5.58 1.36
N PHE A 52 7.09 4.94 0.23
CA PHE A 52 6.36 3.68 0.22
C PHE A 52 6.87 2.74 -0.86
N ARG A 53 6.64 1.44 -0.65
CA ARG A 53 6.96 0.37 -1.59
C ARG A 53 5.70 -0.40 -1.91
N LEU A 54 5.57 -0.84 -3.16
CA LEU A 54 4.45 -1.63 -3.64
C LEU A 54 4.94 -3.01 -4.06
N SER A 55 4.14 -4.03 -3.80
CA SER A 55 4.40 -5.41 -4.23
C SER A 55 3.10 -6.08 -4.62
N ASP A 56 3.13 -6.99 -5.60
CA ASP A 56 2.02 -7.91 -5.85
C ASP A 56 2.17 -9.23 -5.09
N GLY A 57 3.28 -9.43 -4.36
CA GLY A 57 3.59 -10.67 -3.66
C GLY A 57 3.66 -11.90 -4.57
N GLY A 58 3.95 -11.71 -5.86
CA GLY A 58 3.92 -12.76 -6.88
C GLY A 58 2.55 -13.00 -7.52
N TRP A 59 1.52 -12.25 -7.12
CA TRP A 59 0.16 -12.39 -7.66
C TRP A 59 -0.11 -11.41 -8.80
N ASN A 60 0.19 -11.82 -10.03
CA ASN A 60 -0.04 -11.06 -11.27
C ASN A 60 -1.53 -11.00 -11.70
N THR A 61 -2.43 -10.56 -10.82
CA THR A 61 -3.87 -10.46 -11.13
C THR A 61 -4.34 -9.03 -11.32
N ILE A 62 -5.39 -8.82 -12.13
CA ILE A 62 -6.02 -7.50 -12.32
C ILE A 62 -6.47 -6.92 -10.98
N SER A 63 -7.03 -7.75 -10.08
CA SER A 63 -7.58 -7.26 -8.82
C SER A 63 -6.47 -6.80 -7.87
N THR A 64 -5.36 -7.54 -7.78
CA THR A 64 -4.15 -7.15 -7.04
C THR A 64 -3.58 -5.83 -7.57
N HIS A 65 -3.42 -5.71 -8.89
CA HIS A 65 -2.90 -4.48 -9.49
C HIS A 65 -3.83 -3.28 -9.31
N LYS A 66 -5.15 -3.47 -9.39
CA LYS A 66 -6.13 -2.41 -9.05
C LYS A 66 -6.00 -1.97 -7.60
N ALA A 67 -5.85 -2.92 -6.67
CA ALA A 67 -5.63 -2.61 -5.25
C ALA A 67 -4.35 -1.80 -5.03
N ILE A 68 -3.23 -2.22 -5.65
CA ILE A 68 -1.95 -1.52 -5.63
C ILE A 68 -2.08 -0.09 -6.18
N MET A 69 -2.75 0.08 -7.32
CA MET A 69 -2.95 1.39 -7.94
C MET A 69 -3.77 2.34 -7.05
N ASN A 70 -4.74 1.83 -6.31
CA ASN A 70 -5.51 2.63 -5.35
C ASN A 70 -4.61 3.15 -4.22
N TYR A 71 -3.74 2.29 -3.65
CA TYR A 71 -2.76 2.71 -2.65
C TYR A 71 -1.75 3.70 -3.22
N TYR A 72 -1.21 3.45 -4.42
CA TYR A 72 -0.32 4.37 -5.10
C TYR A 72 -0.92 5.78 -5.21
N ARG A 73 -2.12 5.90 -5.79
CA ARG A 73 -2.79 7.19 -5.99
C ARG A 73 -3.05 7.91 -4.67
N PHE A 74 -3.52 7.17 -3.67
CA PHE A 74 -3.79 7.71 -2.34
C PHE A 74 -2.53 8.21 -1.63
N LEU A 75 -1.44 7.44 -1.64
CA LEU A 75 -0.20 7.83 -0.97
C LEU A 75 0.50 8.99 -1.68
N ARG A 76 0.44 9.01 -3.02
CA ARG A 76 0.91 10.16 -3.82
C ARG A 76 0.14 11.42 -3.49
N SER A 77 -1.18 11.37 -3.33
CA SER A 77 -1.98 12.54 -2.94
C SER A 77 -1.72 13.00 -1.50
N LYS A 78 -1.15 12.13 -0.64
CA LYS A 78 -0.67 12.47 0.71
C LYS A 78 0.79 12.95 0.75
N GLY A 79 1.45 13.08 -0.40
CA GLY A 79 2.82 13.58 -0.52
C GLY A 79 3.91 12.53 -0.27
N PHE A 80 3.56 11.24 -0.22
CA PHE A 80 4.57 10.18 -0.12
C PHE A 80 5.21 9.90 -1.49
N ARG A 81 6.47 9.45 -1.48
CA ARG A 81 7.23 9.09 -2.68
C ARG A 81 7.36 7.58 -2.82
N LEU A 82 7.16 7.07 -4.05
CA LEU A 82 7.42 5.66 -4.33
C LEU A 82 8.94 5.42 -4.30
N ASN A 83 9.38 4.40 -3.57
CA ASN A 83 10.79 4.02 -3.41
C ASN A 83 11.03 2.53 -3.74
N GLY A 84 10.04 1.85 -4.30
CA GLY A 84 10.20 0.45 -4.70
C GLY A 84 8.92 -0.11 -5.28
N LEU A 85 9.06 -0.86 -6.37
CA LEU A 85 7.97 -1.53 -7.05
C LEU A 85 8.41 -2.93 -7.41
N TYR A 86 7.75 -3.94 -6.84
CA TYR A 86 8.06 -5.35 -7.01
C TYR A 86 6.85 -6.06 -7.59
N LEU A 87 6.75 -6.10 -8.92
CA LEU A 87 5.63 -6.73 -9.60
C LEU A 87 6.13 -7.91 -10.43
N SER A 88 5.40 -9.02 -10.39
CA SER A 88 5.61 -10.18 -11.27
C SER A 88 5.07 -9.96 -12.68
N GLY A 89 4.26 -8.91 -12.90
CA GLY A 89 3.80 -8.46 -14.21
C GLY A 89 3.05 -7.13 -14.14
N PHE A 90 2.63 -6.59 -15.29
CA PHE A 90 1.97 -5.28 -15.39
C PHE A 90 0.51 -5.37 -15.86
N TYR A 91 -0.17 -6.47 -15.54
CA TYR A 91 -1.48 -6.76 -16.09
C TYR A 91 -2.54 -5.73 -15.65
N GLY A 92 -3.12 -4.98 -16.60
CA GLY A 92 -4.12 -3.95 -16.31
C GLY A 92 -3.59 -2.66 -15.67
N MET A 93 -2.27 -2.45 -15.61
CA MET A 93 -1.67 -1.19 -15.18
C MET A 93 -1.50 -0.20 -16.36
N PRO A 94 -1.52 1.12 -16.11
CA PRO A 94 -1.25 2.11 -17.14
C PRO A 94 0.16 1.94 -17.73
N LYS A 95 0.30 2.03 -19.06
CA LYS A 95 1.59 1.90 -19.76
C LYS A 95 2.70 2.86 -19.27
N ASN A 96 2.32 4.01 -18.70
CA ASN A 96 3.23 5.03 -18.19
C ASN A 96 3.42 4.98 -16.66
N PHE A 97 3.11 3.85 -16.01
CA PHE A 97 3.18 3.77 -14.55
C PHE A 97 4.61 3.93 -14.00
N ILE A 98 5.61 3.50 -14.78
CA ILE A 98 7.03 3.71 -14.51
C ILE A 98 7.55 4.69 -15.56
N LYS A 99 7.41 5.99 -15.27
CA LYS A 99 8.11 7.07 -15.97
C LYS A 99 8.61 8.07 -14.94
#